data_AF-A0A1Y3RCQ0-F1
#
_entry.id   AF-A0A1Y3RCQ0-F1
#
_cell.length_a   1.000
_cell.length_b   1.000
_cell.length_c   1.000
_cell.angle_alpha   90.00
_cell.angle_beta   90.00
_cell.angle_gamma   90.00
#
_symmetry.space_group_name_H-M   'P 1'
#
loop_
_entity.id
_entity.type
_entity.pdbx_description
1 polymer ?
#
loop_
_entity_poly.entity_id
_entity_poly.type
_entity_poly.pdbx_seq_one_letter_code
_entity_poly.pdbx_strand_id
1 'polypeptide(L)'
;MKKCIPALALSLALLLGGCSLSGQAYTVVGPHAEHPVLGENESTIKASTYSELVNGILFFVSQGVEEGVIQITDYNGDVEEDLNRACLEVAKDDPLGAYAVDFIKNDYTTIITTYEATITISYRRSPEQVSNLVNITGTSAIREEAAQALSAFKTELALRVGYFTGDAAAVEEQVRQAYYDTPAAALGMPECSVELYPKTDAGTQRIVEILLDYPEEPTALQRKRQQLQEQSAAILTPIQHQIASRRLDLLMGTLPNVVKVDLKTGGATAWDALVGQGANDEGLALAFQLLCDGLGLKGQIIEGTLQGQPHFFNQVDRNGQTVWVDLSRSTGKTWTAAQMAEMGYQWTDQEA
;
A
#
# COMPACT_ATOMS: atom_id res chain seq x y z
N MET A 1 -58.96 18.04 -68.63
CA MET A 1 -58.81 18.53 -67.24
C MET A 1 -58.33 17.34 -66.41
N LYS A 2 -57.02 17.18 -66.16
CA LYS A 2 -56.23 17.78 -65.05
C LYS A 2 -56.66 17.30 -63.66
N LYS A 3 -55.82 16.46 -63.04
CA LYS A 3 -55.33 16.42 -61.64
C LYS A 3 -54.85 14.97 -61.35
N CYS A 4 -53.54 14.70 -61.21
CA CYS A 4 -52.71 14.81 -60.00
C CYS A 4 -53.23 13.87 -58.88
N ILE A 5 -52.46 12.99 -58.21
CA ILE A 5 -51.00 12.85 -58.06
C ILE A 5 -50.69 11.43 -57.48
N PRO A 6 -49.46 10.94 -57.67
CA PRO A 6 -48.93 9.62 -57.29
C PRO A 6 -48.23 9.63 -55.92
N ALA A 7 -48.11 8.51 -55.19
CA ALA A 7 -47.15 8.37 -54.06
C ALA A 7 -47.14 6.97 -53.38
N LEU A 8 -47.00 5.85 -54.10
CA LEU A 8 -46.83 4.57 -53.37
C LEU A 8 -45.97 3.47 -54.01
N ALA A 9 -45.32 3.74 -55.14
CA ALA A 9 -44.51 2.73 -55.84
C ALA A 9 -43.02 3.10 -55.97
N LEU A 10 -42.53 4.08 -55.20
CA LEU A 10 -41.15 4.59 -55.29
C LEU A 10 -40.37 4.52 -53.96
N SER A 11 -40.78 3.66 -53.03
CA SER A 11 -40.13 3.50 -51.71
C SER A 11 -39.53 2.11 -51.47
N LEU A 12 -39.56 1.20 -52.45
CA LEU A 12 -39.10 -0.19 -52.29
C LEU A 12 -37.84 -0.56 -53.10
N ALA A 13 -37.18 0.40 -53.74
CA ALA A 13 -35.99 0.16 -54.58
C ALA A 13 -34.69 0.82 -54.04
N LEU A 14 -34.70 1.37 -52.82
CA LEU A 14 -33.55 2.06 -52.20
C LEU A 14 -32.88 1.27 -51.06
N LEU A 15 -33.23 0.00 -50.85
CA LEU A 15 -32.65 -0.86 -49.80
C LEU A 15 -31.58 -1.85 -50.29
N LEU A 16 -31.11 -1.72 -51.53
CA LEU A 16 -30.02 -2.54 -52.09
C LEU A 16 -28.79 -1.66 -52.40
N GLY A 17 -28.37 -0.87 -51.41
CA GLY A 17 -27.03 -0.29 -51.38
C GLY A 17 -26.05 -1.32 -50.83
N GLY A 18 -25.35 -2.02 -51.72
CA GLY A 18 -24.23 -2.87 -51.34
C GLY A 18 -23.08 -2.03 -50.79
N CYS A 19 -22.82 -2.14 -49.49
CA CYS A 19 -21.59 -1.63 -48.90
C CYS A 19 -20.46 -2.60 -49.24
N SER A 20 -19.53 -2.14 -50.08
CA SER A 20 -18.23 -2.76 -50.28
C SER A 20 -17.46 -2.68 -48.96
N LEU A 21 -17.32 -3.80 -48.26
CA LEU A 21 -16.47 -3.87 -47.07
C LEU A 21 -15.02 -3.92 -47.55
N SER A 22 -14.39 -2.74 -47.66
CA SER A 22 -12.94 -2.63 -47.82
C SER A 22 -12.27 -3.38 -46.67
N GLY A 23 -11.35 -4.28 -47.00
CA GLY A 23 -10.56 -5.04 -46.05
C GLY A 23 -9.75 -4.13 -45.14
N GLN A 24 -10.29 -3.85 -43.95
CA GLN A 24 -9.45 -3.54 -42.81
C GLN A 24 -8.79 -4.85 -42.40
N ALA A 25 -7.45 -4.87 -42.39
CA ALA A 25 -6.70 -5.90 -41.72
C ALA A 25 -7.10 -5.86 -40.25
N TYR A 26 -7.99 -6.75 -39.85
CA TYR A 26 -8.27 -6.99 -38.45
C TYR A 26 -7.03 -7.69 -37.90
N THR A 27 -6.23 -6.98 -37.11
CA THR A 27 -5.25 -7.60 -36.24
C THR A 27 -6.04 -8.41 -35.22
N VAL A 28 -6.09 -9.72 -35.42
CA VAL A 28 -6.56 -10.64 -34.39
C VAL A 28 -5.53 -10.60 -33.29
N VAL A 29 -5.79 -9.79 -32.26
CA VAL A 29 -5.10 -9.93 -30.99
C VAL A 29 -5.66 -11.21 -30.39
N GLY A 30 -4.87 -12.28 -30.46
CA GLY A 30 -5.19 -13.52 -29.76
C GLY A 30 -5.33 -13.26 -28.25
N PRO A 31 -6.12 -14.08 -27.54
CA PRO A 31 -6.18 -13.99 -26.08
C PRO A 31 -4.76 -14.06 -25.50
N HIS A 32 -4.42 -13.12 -24.63
CA HIS A 32 -3.16 -13.14 -23.90
C HIS A 32 -3.15 -14.42 -23.04
N ALA A 33 -2.25 -15.35 -23.34
CA ALA A 33 -2.08 -16.53 -22.52
C ALA A 33 -1.37 -16.12 -21.23
N GLU A 34 -2.06 -16.22 -20.09
CA GLU A 34 -1.50 -15.93 -18.76
C GLU A 34 -0.39 -16.93 -18.36
N HIS A 35 -0.27 -18.06 -19.09
CA HIS A 35 0.72 -19.10 -18.85
C HIS A 35 1.46 -19.47 -20.14
N PRO A 36 2.79 -19.72 -20.07
CA PRO A 36 3.56 -20.16 -21.23
C PRO A 36 3.11 -21.52 -21.74
N VAL A 37 3.32 -21.78 -23.03
CA VAL A 37 3.09 -23.10 -23.62
C VAL A 37 4.19 -24.04 -23.14
N LEU A 38 3.83 -25.08 -22.39
CA LEU A 38 4.76 -26.12 -21.97
C LEU A 38 5.15 -27.02 -23.17
N GLY A 39 6.42 -27.43 -23.19
CA GLY A 39 6.99 -28.35 -24.16
C GLY A 39 6.68 -29.82 -23.82
N GLU A 40 7.37 -30.74 -24.49
CA GLU A 40 7.18 -32.18 -24.25
C GLU A 40 7.64 -32.63 -22.85
N ASN A 41 8.51 -31.84 -22.20
CA ASN A 41 8.87 -31.96 -20.79
C ASN A 41 8.25 -30.79 -20.00
N GLU A 42 7.76 -31.05 -18.78
CA GLU A 42 7.13 -30.04 -17.91
C GLU A 42 8.06 -28.85 -17.54
N SER A 43 9.37 -28.96 -17.80
CA SER A 43 10.38 -27.94 -17.54
C SER A 43 10.79 -27.10 -18.76
N THR A 44 10.25 -27.38 -19.95
CA THR A 44 10.59 -26.67 -21.19
C THR A 44 9.45 -25.75 -21.59
N ILE A 45 9.74 -24.48 -21.87
CA ILE A 45 8.76 -23.50 -22.38
C ILE A 45 8.94 -23.35 -23.89
N LYS A 46 7.85 -23.22 -24.64
CA LYS A 46 7.89 -22.93 -26.08
C LYS A 46 7.64 -21.44 -26.34
N ALA A 47 8.43 -20.88 -27.25
CA ALA A 47 8.28 -19.51 -27.71
C ALA A 47 8.46 -19.39 -29.23
N SER A 48 7.65 -18.56 -29.85
CA SER A 48 7.69 -18.22 -31.28
C SER A 48 7.69 -16.70 -31.52
N THR A 49 7.44 -15.92 -30.46
CA THR A 49 7.38 -14.46 -30.49
C THR A 49 8.17 -13.83 -29.35
N TYR A 50 8.53 -12.56 -29.49
CA TYR A 50 9.21 -11.80 -28.43
C TYR A 50 8.43 -11.82 -27.10
N SER A 51 7.10 -11.62 -27.15
CA SER A 51 6.27 -11.64 -25.95
C SER A 51 6.27 -13.00 -25.25
N GLU A 52 6.37 -14.10 -26.00
CA GLU A 52 6.48 -15.45 -25.42
C GLU A 52 7.85 -15.69 -24.77
N LEU A 53 8.93 -15.08 -25.27
CA LEU A 53 10.23 -15.10 -24.60
C LEU A 53 10.15 -14.39 -23.25
N VAL A 54 9.62 -13.16 -23.23
CA VAL A 54 9.45 -12.36 -22.01
C VAL A 54 8.57 -13.12 -21.01
N ASN A 55 7.42 -13.63 -21.43
CA ASN A 55 6.50 -14.40 -20.58
C ASN A 55 7.13 -15.71 -20.07
N GLY A 56 7.93 -16.39 -20.89
CA GLY A 56 8.64 -17.60 -20.48
C GLY A 56 9.67 -17.33 -19.38
N ILE A 57 10.46 -16.26 -19.54
CA ILE A 57 11.43 -15.83 -18.52
C ILE A 57 10.69 -15.38 -17.25
N LEU A 58 9.62 -14.59 -17.36
CA LEU A 58 8.79 -14.18 -16.21
C LEU A 58 8.18 -15.37 -15.48
N PHE A 59 7.79 -16.41 -16.20
CA PHE A 59 7.30 -17.64 -15.58
C PHE A 59 8.38 -18.26 -14.72
N PHE A 60 9.62 -18.42 -15.21
CA PHE A 60 10.73 -18.91 -14.39
C PHE A 60 10.95 -18.05 -13.14
N VAL A 61 10.94 -16.72 -13.28
CA VAL A 61 11.03 -15.78 -12.15
C VAL A 61 9.90 -16.00 -11.13
N SER A 62 8.66 -16.16 -11.60
CA SER A 62 7.49 -16.39 -10.74
C SER A 62 7.54 -17.71 -9.98
N GLN A 63 8.20 -18.72 -10.56
CA GLN A 63 8.37 -20.04 -9.96
C GLN A 63 9.65 -20.14 -9.11
N GLY A 64 10.49 -19.10 -9.08
CA GLY A 64 11.79 -19.14 -8.40
C GLY A 64 12.77 -20.15 -9.01
N VAL A 65 12.64 -20.43 -10.31
CA VAL A 65 13.50 -21.37 -11.04
C VAL A 65 14.84 -20.69 -11.34
N GLU A 66 15.95 -21.31 -10.95
CA GLU A 66 17.30 -20.80 -11.20
C GLU A 66 17.82 -21.14 -12.61
N GLU A 67 17.38 -22.25 -13.18
CA GLU A 67 17.75 -22.67 -14.54
C GLU A 67 16.53 -23.23 -15.28
N GLY A 68 16.22 -22.66 -16.44
CA GLY A 68 15.08 -23.04 -17.27
C GLY A 68 15.44 -23.09 -18.75
N VAL A 69 14.68 -23.86 -19.54
CA VAL A 69 14.93 -24.00 -20.98
C VAL A 69 13.75 -23.47 -21.77
N ILE A 70 14.03 -22.60 -22.76
CA ILE A 70 13.06 -22.11 -23.73
C ILE A 70 13.41 -22.69 -25.10
N GLN A 71 12.48 -23.46 -25.65
CA GLN A 71 12.52 -23.96 -27.01
C GLN A 71 11.90 -22.92 -27.95
N ILE A 72 12.69 -22.41 -28.88
CA ILE A 72 12.31 -21.34 -29.80
C ILE A 72 12.10 -21.94 -31.19
N THR A 73 10.88 -21.81 -31.71
CA THR A 73 10.43 -22.40 -32.99
C THR A 73 9.73 -21.35 -33.82
N ASP A 74 9.93 -21.39 -35.15
CA ASP A 74 9.25 -20.49 -36.11
C ASP A 74 9.38 -19.00 -35.79
N TYR A 75 10.52 -18.61 -35.19
CA TYR A 75 10.76 -17.25 -34.72
C TYR A 75 11.14 -16.31 -35.86
N ASN A 76 10.45 -15.18 -35.93
CA ASN A 76 10.68 -14.15 -36.95
C ASN A 76 11.35 -12.93 -36.30
N GLY A 77 12.67 -12.99 -36.14
CA GLY A 77 13.48 -11.97 -35.49
C GLY A 77 14.92 -12.45 -35.29
N ASP A 78 15.77 -11.59 -34.72
CA ASP A 78 17.11 -11.97 -34.30
C ASP A 78 17.04 -12.59 -32.90
N VAL A 79 17.19 -13.92 -32.83
CA VAL A 79 17.04 -14.67 -31.58
C VAL A 79 18.04 -14.22 -30.52
N GLU A 80 19.29 -13.92 -30.90
CA GLU A 80 20.32 -13.52 -29.94
C GLU A 80 20.01 -12.13 -29.36
N GLU A 81 19.69 -11.17 -30.22
CA GLU A 81 19.35 -9.80 -29.79
C GLU A 81 18.07 -9.78 -28.96
N ASP A 82 17.02 -10.46 -29.42
CA ASP A 82 15.72 -10.48 -28.77
C ASP A 82 15.74 -11.23 -27.44
N LEU A 83 16.52 -12.30 -27.31
CA LEU A 83 16.69 -13.02 -26.05
C LEU A 83 17.44 -12.16 -25.01
N ASN A 84 18.52 -11.50 -25.43
CA ASN A 84 19.25 -10.56 -24.56
C ASN A 84 18.35 -9.40 -24.12
N ARG A 85 17.55 -8.85 -25.03
CA ARG A 85 16.59 -7.77 -24.72
C ARG A 85 15.49 -8.25 -23.77
N ALA A 86 14.93 -9.44 -23.98
CA ALA A 86 13.93 -10.02 -23.10
C ALA A 86 14.46 -10.28 -21.69
N CYS A 87 15.68 -10.81 -21.55
CA CYS A 87 16.34 -10.96 -20.25
C CYS A 87 16.52 -9.62 -19.52
N LEU A 88 16.91 -8.57 -20.25
CA LEU A 88 17.09 -7.24 -19.68
C LEU A 88 15.76 -6.60 -19.26
N GLU A 89 14.74 -6.69 -20.11
CA GLU A 89 13.39 -6.19 -19.86
C GLU A 89 12.80 -6.84 -18.60
N VAL A 90 12.88 -8.17 -18.49
CA VAL A 90 12.43 -8.87 -17.27
C VAL A 90 13.23 -8.44 -16.05
N ALA A 91 14.56 -8.34 -16.15
CA ALA A 91 15.39 -8.01 -15.00
C ALA A 91 15.28 -6.55 -14.53
N LYS A 92 14.82 -5.61 -15.38
CA LYS A 92 14.88 -4.16 -15.10
C LYS A 92 13.54 -3.44 -15.18
N ASP A 93 12.66 -3.83 -16.09
CA ASP A 93 11.43 -3.11 -16.41
C ASP A 93 10.18 -3.84 -15.91
N ASP A 94 10.22 -5.17 -15.77
CA ASP A 94 9.14 -5.91 -15.11
C ASP A 94 9.17 -5.68 -13.59
N PRO A 95 8.03 -5.40 -12.93
CA PRO A 95 7.99 -5.19 -11.48
C PRO A 95 8.51 -6.36 -10.65
N LEU A 96 8.17 -7.60 -11.02
CA LEU A 96 8.58 -8.79 -10.29
C LEU A 96 10.06 -9.10 -10.53
N GLY A 97 10.50 -9.07 -11.78
CA GLY A 97 11.91 -9.31 -12.11
C GLY A 97 12.82 -8.22 -11.53
N ALA A 98 12.44 -6.95 -11.63
CA ALA A 98 13.20 -5.84 -11.04
C ALA A 98 13.29 -5.91 -9.51
N TYR A 99 12.34 -6.54 -8.83
CA TYR A 99 12.37 -6.75 -7.37
C TYR A 99 13.20 -7.99 -6.98
N ALA A 100 12.95 -9.14 -7.65
CA ALA A 100 13.44 -10.44 -7.21
C ALA A 100 14.81 -10.83 -7.78
N VAL A 101 15.13 -10.36 -8.99
CA VAL A 101 16.27 -10.85 -9.78
C VAL A 101 17.48 -9.94 -9.64
N ASP A 102 18.67 -10.50 -9.46
CA ASP A 102 19.94 -9.78 -9.55
C ASP A 102 20.38 -9.64 -11.01
N PHE A 103 20.56 -10.77 -11.69
CA PHE A 103 20.84 -10.83 -13.11
C PHE A 103 20.29 -12.10 -13.77
N ILE A 104 20.08 -12.02 -15.08
CA ILE A 104 19.70 -13.14 -15.94
C ILE A 104 20.78 -13.33 -17.00
N LYS A 105 21.25 -14.56 -17.16
CA LYS A 105 22.11 -14.97 -18.27
C LYS A 105 21.32 -15.85 -19.20
N ASN A 106 21.61 -15.73 -20.49
CA ASN A 106 21.11 -16.63 -21.50
C ASN A 106 22.30 -17.20 -22.28
N ASP A 107 22.14 -18.44 -22.72
CA ASP A 107 22.98 -19.11 -23.71
C ASP A 107 22.04 -19.89 -24.63
N TYR A 108 22.35 -20.01 -25.91
CA TYR A 108 21.50 -20.77 -26.82
C TYR A 108 22.29 -21.62 -27.79
N THR A 109 21.68 -22.73 -28.19
CA THR A 109 22.21 -23.64 -29.20
C THR A 109 21.21 -23.84 -30.32
N THR A 110 21.70 -23.97 -31.54
CA THR A 110 20.86 -24.28 -32.71
C THR A 110 20.78 -25.78 -32.91
N ILE A 111 19.56 -26.31 -32.93
CA ILE A 111 19.27 -27.72 -33.19
C ILE A 111 18.41 -27.78 -34.46
N ILE A 112 19.07 -28.06 -35.59
CA ILE A 112 18.43 -28.20 -36.92
C ILE A 112 17.71 -26.92 -37.35
N THR A 113 16.41 -26.78 -37.04
CA THR A 113 15.55 -25.64 -37.37
C THR A 113 15.03 -24.90 -36.13
N THR A 114 15.43 -25.33 -34.93
CA THR A 114 14.97 -24.77 -33.65
C THR A 114 16.15 -24.23 -32.85
N TYR A 115 15.89 -23.31 -31.94
CA TYR A 115 16.88 -22.90 -30.95
C TYR A 115 16.45 -23.40 -29.57
N GLU A 116 17.40 -23.86 -28.78
CA GLU A 116 17.20 -24.12 -27.36
C GLU A 116 18.02 -23.11 -26.57
N ALA A 117 17.32 -22.25 -25.83
CA ALA A 117 17.89 -21.25 -24.97
C ALA A 117 17.84 -21.71 -23.51
N THR A 118 19.01 -21.78 -22.86
CA THR A 118 19.12 -21.97 -21.42
C THR A 118 19.14 -20.62 -20.74
N ILE A 119 18.22 -20.41 -19.81
CA ILE A 119 18.08 -19.20 -18.99
C ILE A 119 18.57 -19.52 -17.59
N THR A 120 19.59 -18.81 -17.13
CA THR A 120 20.11 -18.90 -15.76
C THR A 120 19.78 -17.62 -15.01
N ILE A 121 19.04 -17.72 -13.91
CA ILE A 121 18.55 -16.61 -13.11
C ILE A 121 19.24 -16.63 -11.75
N SER A 122 19.86 -15.51 -11.40
CA SER A 122 20.35 -15.29 -10.03
C SER A 122 19.39 -14.37 -9.29
N TYR A 123 18.87 -14.82 -8.16
CA TYR A 123 17.93 -14.06 -7.33
C TYR A 123 18.65 -13.32 -6.21
N ARG A 124 18.20 -12.09 -5.94
CA ARG A 124 18.58 -11.34 -4.73
C ARG A 124 17.58 -11.51 -3.59
N ARG A 125 16.36 -11.96 -3.89
CA ARG A 125 15.29 -12.24 -2.92
C ARG A 125 15.07 -13.75 -2.81
N SER A 126 14.68 -14.20 -1.62
CA SER A 126 14.33 -15.60 -1.44
C SER A 126 12.97 -15.93 -2.10
N PRO A 127 12.72 -17.19 -2.48
CA PRO A 127 11.41 -17.62 -2.96
C PRO A 127 10.28 -17.31 -1.96
N GLU A 128 10.55 -17.41 -0.66
CA GLU A 128 9.60 -17.05 0.39
C GLU A 128 9.24 -15.57 0.34
N GLN A 129 10.23 -14.66 0.20
CA GLN A 129 9.98 -13.22 0.06
C GLN A 129 9.12 -12.91 -1.17
N VAL A 130 9.35 -13.59 -2.29
CA VAL A 130 8.55 -13.42 -3.51
C VAL A 130 7.12 -13.94 -3.30
N SER A 131 6.96 -15.09 -2.66
CA SER A 131 5.64 -15.68 -2.37
C SER A 131 4.82 -14.88 -1.33
N ASN A 132 5.50 -14.12 -0.47
CA ASN A 132 4.88 -13.27 0.55
C ASN A 132 4.46 -11.89 0.04
N LEU A 133 4.68 -11.58 -1.25
CA LEU A 133 4.18 -10.36 -1.86
C LEU A 133 2.67 -10.24 -1.69
N VAL A 134 2.21 -9.14 -1.10
CA VAL A 134 0.79 -8.87 -0.94
C VAL A 134 0.28 -8.15 -2.19
N ASN A 135 -0.71 -8.73 -2.85
CA ASN A 135 -1.31 -8.12 -4.03
C ASN A 135 -2.39 -7.12 -3.63
N ILE A 136 -2.23 -5.87 -4.06
CA ILE A 136 -3.23 -4.81 -3.86
C ILE A 136 -3.59 -4.12 -5.17
N THR A 137 -4.84 -3.68 -5.28
CA THR A 137 -5.34 -3.09 -6.53
C THR A 137 -4.76 -1.71 -6.80
N GLY A 138 -4.56 -0.87 -5.78
CA GLY A 138 -4.02 0.47 -5.97
C GLY A 138 -3.47 1.11 -4.70
N THR A 139 -2.82 2.27 -4.85
CA THR A 139 -2.06 2.97 -3.79
C THR A 139 -2.88 3.25 -2.51
N SER A 140 -4.20 3.42 -2.60
CA SER A 140 -5.03 3.68 -1.41
C SER A 140 -5.02 2.54 -0.39
N ALA A 141 -4.78 1.30 -0.82
CA ALA A 141 -4.73 0.13 0.07
C ALA A 141 -3.40 0.00 0.84
N ILE A 142 -2.37 0.74 0.46
CA ILE A 142 -1.05 0.71 1.13
C ILE A 142 -1.17 1.06 2.61
N ARG A 143 -1.99 2.06 2.96
CA ARG A 143 -2.19 2.48 4.36
C ARG A 143 -2.75 1.35 5.24
N GLU A 144 -3.69 0.56 4.71
CA GLU A 144 -4.27 -0.57 5.44
C GLU A 144 -3.24 -1.70 5.65
N GLU A 145 -2.48 -2.04 4.62
CA GLU A 145 -1.41 -3.04 4.72
C GLU A 145 -0.27 -2.58 5.65
N ALA A 146 0.09 -1.30 5.60
CA ALA A 146 1.06 -0.69 6.50
C ALA A 146 0.58 -0.76 7.96
N ALA A 147 -0.70 -0.48 8.24
CA ALA A 147 -1.27 -0.58 9.59
C ALA A 147 -1.18 -2.03 10.13
N GLN A 148 -1.44 -3.02 9.28
CA GLN A 148 -1.28 -4.43 9.65
C GLN A 148 0.19 -4.80 9.91
N ALA A 149 1.12 -4.32 9.08
CA ALA A 149 2.55 -4.56 9.25
C ALA A 149 3.09 -3.91 10.54
N LEU A 150 2.72 -2.66 10.82
CA LEU A 150 3.04 -1.94 12.05
C LEU A 150 2.45 -2.65 13.28
N SER A 151 1.20 -3.11 13.19
CA SER A 151 0.57 -3.90 14.25
C SER A 151 1.31 -5.21 14.52
N ALA A 152 1.91 -5.83 13.51
CA ALA A 152 2.68 -7.05 13.67
C ALA A 152 4.16 -6.80 14.03
N PHE A 153 4.60 -5.54 14.06
CA PHE A 153 6.02 -5.15 14.15
C PHE A 153 6.89 -5.82 13.07
N LYS A 154 6.36 -5.94 11.84
CA LYS A 154 7.13 -6.42 10.69
C LYS A 154 8.19 -5.40 10.31
N THR A 155 9.37 -5.87 9.95
CA THR A 155 10.49 -5.04 9.47
C THR A 155 10.50 -4.84 7.96
N GLU A 156 9.71 -5.63 7.22
CA GLU A 156 9.61 -5.58 5.76
C GLU A 156 8.15 -5.82 5.35
N LEU A 157 7.69 -5.04 4.38
CA LEU A 157 6.41 -5.20 3.69
C LEU A 157 6.62 -4.97 2.20
N ALA A 158 6.39 -5.99 1.38
CA ALA A 158 6.48 -5.89 -0.07
C ALA A 158 5.08 -6.05 -0.70
N LEU A 159 4.65 -5.04 -1.44
CA LEU A 159 3.32 -4.94 -2.02
C LEU A 159 3.40 -4.95 -3.55
N ARG A 160 2.66 -5.83 -4.21
CA ARG A 160 2.43 -5.74 -5.65
C ARG A 160 1.18 -4.91 -5.90
N VAL A 161 1.38 -3.69 -6.41
CA VAL A 161 0.33 -2.70 -6.65
C VAL A 161 -0.03 -2.72 -8.13
N GLY A 162 -1.26 -3.12 -8.46
CA GLY A 162 -1.73 -3.20 -9.85
C GLY A 162 -1.78 -1.83 -10.55
N TYR A 163 -2.24 -0.81 -9.83
CA TYR A 163 -2.29 0.58 -10.28
C TYR A 163 -1.69 1.51 -9.24
N PHE A 164 -0.38 1.74 -9.36
CA PHE A 164 0.38 2.64 -8.53
C PHE A 164 0.33 4.07 -9.06
N THR A 165 0.02 4.98 -8.16
CA THR A 165 0.15 6.43 -8.32
C THR A 165 0.92 6.99 -7.12
N GLY A 166 1.75 8.02 -7.37
CA GLY A 166 2.59 8.64 -6.35
C GLY A 166 4.06 8.28 -6.50
N ASP A 167 4.80 8.48 -5.42
CA ASP A 167 6.23 8.22 -5.30
C ASP A 167 6.55 7.61 -3.93
N ALA A 168 7.83 7.40 -3.64
CA ALA A 168 8.28 6.85 -2.36
C ALA A 168 7.83 7.71 -1.16
N ALA A 169 7.90 9.04 -1.28
CA ALA A 169 7.52 9.97 -0.21
C ALA A 169 6.01 9.91 0.10
N ALA A 170 5.17 9.74 -0.92
CA ALA A 170 3.74 9.53 -0.73
C ALA A 170 3.44 8.23 0.03
N VAL A 171 4.21 7.17 -0.22
CA VAL A 171 4.09 5.90 0.52
C VAL A 171 4.58 6.05 1.96
N GLU A 172 5.72 6.72 2.19
CA GLU A 172 6.24 7.02 3.53
C GLU A 172 5.20 7.78 4.37
N GLU A 173 4.53 8.77 3.76
CA GLU A 173 3.43 9.50 4.40
C GLU A 173 2.24 8.59 4.73
N GLN A 174 1.88 7.63 3.85
CA GLN A 174 0.83 6.65 4.16
C GLN A 174 1.21 5.73 5.33
N VAL A 175 2.47 5.30 5.43
CA VAL A 175 2.98 4.51 6.56
C VAL A 175 2.91 5.33 7.85
N ARG A 176 3.31 6.60 7.79
CA ARG A 176 3.25 7.54 8.91
C ARG A 176 1.81 7.76 9.39
N GLN A 177 0.86 7.92 8.47
CA GLN A 177 -0.56 7.99 8.81
C GLN A 177 -1.08 6.69 9.43
N ALA A 178 -0.69 5.54 8.90
CA ALA A 178 -1.05 4.24 9.46
C ALA A 178 -0.53 4.04 10.89
N TYR A 179 0.64 4.61 11.22
CA TYR A 179 1.18 4.62 12.59
C TYR A 179 0.23 5.34 13.56
N TYR A 180 -0.22 6.55 13.22
CA TYR A 180 -1.14 7.31 14.07
C TYR A 180 -2.56 6.71 14.13
N ASP A 181 -2.98 5.97 13.11
CA ASP A 181 -4.22 5.19 13.13
C ASP A 181 -4.14 3.94 14.00
N THR A 182 -2.94 3.55 14.44
CA THR A 182 -2.73 2.32 15.22
C THR A 182 -2.12 2.62 16.60
N PRO A 183 -2.76 3.41 17.50
CA PRO A 183 -2.17 3.83 18.77
C PRO A 183 -1.68 2.69 19.68
N ALA A 184 -2.32 1.52 19.60
CA ALA A 184 -1.92 0.36 20.39
C ALA A 184 -0.57 -0.25 19.97
N ALA A 185 -0.17 -0.05 18.71
CA ALA A 185 1.11 -0.51 18.16
C ALA A 185 2.11 0.63 17.89
N ALA A 186 1.67 1.89 18.03
CA ALA A 186 2.49 3.09 17.93
C ALA A 186 3.45 3.24 19.13
N LEU A 187 4.44 2.35 19.20
CA LEU A 187 5.38 2.21 20.31
C LEU A 187 6.78 2.75 19.99
N GLY A 188 6.83 3.72 19.09
CA GLY A 188 8.04 4.30 18.53
C GLY A 188 7.95 4.26 17.01
N MET A 189 7.96 5.43 16.38
CA MET A 189 7.90 5.55 14.92
C MET A 189 9.15 4.87 14.33
N PRO A 190 8.99 3.86 13.46
CA PRO A 190 10.13 3.27 12.77
C PRO A 190 10.70 4.27 11.76
N GLU A 191 12.02 4.21 11.54
CA GLU A 191 12.61 4.79 10.34
C GLU A 191 12.07 3.99 9.13
N CYS A 192 11.45 4.70 8.20
CA CYS A 192 10.79 4.11 7.03
C CYS A 192 11.62 4.41 5.78
N SER A 193 11.88 3.38 4.98
CA SER A 193 12.47 3.56 3.64
C SER A 193 11.65 2.81 2.61
N VAL A 194 11.36 3.47 1.50
CA VAL A 194 10.55 2.90 0.41
C VAL A 194 11.36 2.76 -0.86
N GLU A 195 11.33 1.56 -1.46
CA GLU A 195 11.88 1.30 -2.79
C GLU A 195 10.78 0.87 -3.76
N LEU A 196 10.86 1.40 -4.98
CA LEU A 196 9.89 1.14 -6.06
C LEU A 196 10.53 0.34 -7.18
N TYR A 197 9.80 -0.66 -7.66
CA TYR A 197 10.24 -1.60 -8.69
C TYR A 197 9.22 -1.70 -9.83
N PRO A 198 9.62 -1.51 -11.11
CA PRO A 198 10.96 -1.08 -11.55
C PRO A 198 11.31 0.34 -11.09
N LYS A 199 12.61 0.70 -11.13
CA LYS A 199 13.09 2.05 -10.79
C LYS A 199 12.67 3.12 -11.81
N THR A 200 12.18 2.71 -12.97
CA THR A 200 11.68 3.59 -14.01
C THR A 200 10.26 4.04 -13.71
N ASP A 201 9.87 5.23 -14.14
CA ASP A 201 8.49 5.74 -14.02
C ASP A 201 7.53 5.19 -15.10
N ALA A 202 7.98 4.24 -15.93
CA ALA A 202 7.17 3.63 -16.98
C ALA A 202 6.20 2.57 -16.45
N GLY A 203 4.97 2.54 -16.96
CA GLY A 203 3.92 1.57 -16.55
C GLY A 203 3.22 1.93 -15.23
N THR A 204 2.10 1.27 -14.96
CA THR A 204 1.26 1.55 -13.77
C THR A 204 1.43 0.54 -12.65
N GLN A 205 1.92 -0.66 -12.94
CA GLN A 205 2.13 -1.68 -11.93
C GLN A 205 3.49 -1.49 -11.26
N ARG A 206 3.54 -1.63 -9.93
CA ARG A 206 4.79 -1.57 -9.16
C ARG A 206 4.84 -2.64 -8.10
N ILE A 207 6.06 -3.05 -7.75
CA ILE A 207 6.32 -3.60 -6.43
C ILE A 207 6.84 -2.46 -5.55
N VAL A 208 6.19 -2.25 -4.42
CA VAL A 208 6.54 -1.28 -3.39
C VAL A 208 7.13 -2.05 -2.22
N GLU A 209 8.42 -1.88 -1.98
CA GLU A 209 9.10 -2.45 -0.81
C GLU A 209 9.20 -1.38 0.26
N ILE A 210 8.72 -1.70 1.45
CA ILE A 210 8.73 -0.83 2.62
C ILE A 210 9.56 -1.53 3.70
N LEU A 211 10.66 -0.90 4.10
CA LEU A 211 11.48 -1.34 5.22
C LEU A 211 11.20 -0.47 6.43
N LEU A 212 11.08 -1.11 7.59
CA LEU A 212 10.71 -0.50 8.87
C LEU A 212 11.77 -0.84 9.90
N ASP A 213 12.60 0.14 10.27
CA ASP A 213 13.61 0.01 11.33
C ASP A 213 13.07 0.60 12.63
N TYR A 214 12.72 -0.27 13.58
CA TYR A 214 12.11 0.16 14.83
C TYR A 214 13.17 0.56 15.87
N PRO A 215 12.85 1.51 16.77
CA PRO A 215 13.78 1.90 17.84
C PRO A 215 14.07 0.79 18.85
N GLU A 216 13.25 -0.28 18.87
CA GLU A 216 13.42 -1.45 19.73
C GLU A 216 13.07 -2.73 18.98
N GLU A 217 13.64 -3.85 19.45
CA GLU A 217 13.36 -5.17 18.92
C GLU A 217 11.87 -5.55 18.99
N PRO A 218 11.32 -6.29 18.01
CA PRO A 218 9.90 -6.65 17.97
C PRO A 218 9.39 -7.33 19.24
N THR A 219 10.22 -8.14 19.92
CA THR A 219 9.84 -8.81 21.17
C THR A 219 9.65 -7.84 22.35
N ALA A 220 10.42 -6.74 22.38
CA ALA A 220 10.27 -5.68 23.38
C ALA A 220 9.01 -4.86 23.11
N LEU A 221 8.77 -4.50 21.85
CA LEU A 221 7.55 -3.80 21.41
C LEU A 221 6.29 -4.62 21.70
N GLN A 222 6.31 -5.94 21.46
CA GLN A 222 5.21 -6.84 21.82
C GLN A 222 4.91 -6.83 23.32
N ARG A 223 5.95 -6.84 24.17
CA ARG A 223 5.78 -6.75 25.63
C ARG A 223 5.18 -5.41 26.04
N LYS A 224 5.67 -4.30 25.47
CA LYS A 224 5.12 -2.96 25.71
C LYS A 224 3.65 -2.90 25.30
N ARG A 225 3.29 -3.42 24.12
CA ARG A 225 1.90 -3.50 23.66
C ARG A 225 1.01 -4.26 24.64
N GLN A 226 1.46 -5.40 25.15
CA GLN A 226 0.69 -6.18 26.12
C GLN A 226 0.42 -5.36 27.40
N GLN A 227 1.45 -4.72 27.96
CA GLN A 227 1.30 -3.88 29.16
C GLN A 227 0.35 -2.70 28.91
N LEU A 228 0.46 -2.07 27.74
CA LEU A 228 -0.40 -0.96 27.34
C LEU A 228 -1.87 -1.42 27.22
N GLN A 229 -2.12 -2.59 26.64
CA GLN A 229 -3.46 -3.18 26.51
C GLN A 229 -4.07 -3.53 27.88
N GLU A 230 -3.29 -4.11 28.79
CA GLU A 230 -3.73 -4.41 30.16
C GLU A 230 -4.10 -3.12 30.91
N GLN A 231 -3.24 -2.10 30.81
CA GLN A 231 -3.47 -0.80 31.45
C GLN A 231 -4.66 -0.05 30.85
N SER A 232 -4.80 -0.02 29.53
CA SER A 232 -5.94 0.63 28.87
C SER A 232 -7.24 -0.08 29.24
N ALA A 233 -7.27 -1.42 29.22
CA ALA A 233 -8.44 -2.19 29.65
C ALA A 233 -8.85 -1.88 31.10
N ALA A 234 -7.89 -1.75 32.02
CA ALA A 234 -8.16 -1.37 33.41
C ALA A 234 -8.79 0.03 33.52
N ILE A 235 -8.29 1.01 32.74
CA ILE A 235 -8.84 2.38 32.68
C ILE A 235 -10.26 2.38 32.09
N LEU A 236 -10.51 1.58 31.05
CA LEU A 236 -11.76 1.59 30.30
C LEU A 236 -12.89 0.78 30.96
N THR A 237 -12.57 -0.23 31.77
CA THR A 237 -13.55 -1.14 32.40
C THR A 237 -14.68 -0.41 33.14
N PRO A 238 -14.43 0.63 33.97
CA PRO A 238 -15.50 1.36 34.65
C PRO A 238 -16.42 2.19 33.73
N ILE A 239 -15.96 2.50 32.51
CA ILE A 239 -16.58 3.45 31.58
C ILE A 239 -17.32 2.72 30.45
N GLN A 240 -16.80 1.59 29.96
CA GLN A 240 -17.27 0.92 28.74
C GLN A 240 -18.77 0.57 28.75
N HIS A 241 -19.32 0.22 29.91
CA HIS A 241 -20.73 -0.16 30.07
C HIS A 241 -21.66 1.04 30.34
N GLN A 242 -21.12 2.25 30.41
CA GLN A 242 -21.90 3.47 30.58
C GLN A 242 -22.55 3.88 29.27
N ILE A 243 -23.62 4.67 29.38
CA ILE A 243 -24.32 5.23 28.22
C ILE A 243 -23.34 6.04 27.36
N ALA A 244 -23.45 5.88 26.03
CA ALA A 244 -22.50 6.44 25.07
C ALA A 244 -22.25 7.94 25.31
N SER A 245 -23.30 8.70 25.61
CA SER A 245 -23.23 10.16 25.79
C SER A 245 -22.43 10.64 27.00
N ARG A 246 -22.13 9.74 27.96
CA ARG A 246 -21.32 10.06 29.15
C ARG A 246 -19.89 9.54 29.06
N ARG A 247 -19.57 8.71 28.07
CA ARG A 247 -18.26 8.03 28.01
C ARG A 247 -17.10 9.02 27.93
N LEU A 248 -17.20 10.04 27.08
CA LEU A 248 -16.16 11.08 26.99
C LEU A 248 -16.01 11.84 28.31
N ASP A 249 -17.10 12.28 28.93
CA ASP A 249 -17.05 13.04 30.18
C ASP A 249 -16.44 12.22 31.34
N LEU A 250 -16.76 10.92 31.40
CA LEU A 250 -16.18 10.00 32.37
C LEU A 250 -14.71 9.73 32.09
N LEU A 251 -14.33 9.58 30.82
CA LEU A 251 -12.93 9.46 30.40
C LEU A 251 -12.16 10.71 30.85
N MET A 252 -12.62 11.91 30.48
CA MET A 252 -11.99 13.18 30.86
C MET A 252 -11.89 13.36 32.39
N GLY A 253 -12.83 12.83 33.17
CA GLY A 253 -12.74 12.81 34.63
C GLY A 253 -11.72 11.82 35.19
N THR A 254 -11.35 10.79 34.43
CA THR A 254 -10.42 9.72 34.82
C THR A 254 -8.97 10.06 34.48
N LEU A 255 -8.74 10.70 33.31
CA LEU A 255 -7.42 11.02 32.77
C LEU A 255 -6.45 11.71 33.75
N PRO A 256 -6.87 12.65 34.63
CA PRO A 256 -5.93 13.29 35.57
C PRO A 256 -5.25 12.34 36.56
N ASN A 257 -5.82 11.16 36.79
CA ASN A 257 -5.28 10.18 37.74
C ASN A 257 -4.47 9.07 37.06
N VAL A 258 -4.54 8.94 35.74
CA VAL A 258 -3.99 7.78 35.00
C VAL A 258 -2.97 8.17 33.94
N VAL A 259 -3.01 9.41 33.43
CA VAL A 259 -2.07 9.91 32.44
C VAL A 259 -0.88 10.58 33.11
N LYS A 260 0.32 10.24 32.66
CA LYS A 260 1.59 10.83 33.12
C LYS A 260 2.11 11.78 32.05
N VAL A 261 2.31 13.05 32.44
CA VAL A 261 2.77 14.12 31.54
C VAL A 261 4.22 14.43 31.85
N ASP A 262 5.09 14.37 30.84
CA ASP A 262 6.47 14.83 30.89
C ASP A 262 6.88 15.42 29.53
N LEU A 263 6.66 16.73 29.35
CA LEU A 263 6.93 17.41 28.08
C LEU A 263 8.41 17.68 27.81
N LYS A 264 9.30 17.39 28.76
CA LYS A 264 10.74 17.70 28.64
C LYS A 264 11.55 16.48 28.27
N THR A 265 11.23 15.35 28.90
CA THR A 265 11.99 14.10 28.77
C THR A 265 11.13 12.88 28.50
N GLY A 266 9.80 13.05 28.43
CA GLY A 266 8.88 11.97 28.17
C GLY A 266 8.97 11.44 26.75
N GLY A 267 8.65 10.16 26.59
CA GLY A 267 8.62 9.51 25.29
C GLY A 267 7.39 9.86 24.46
N ALA A 268 7.40 9.46 23.20
CA ALA A 268 6.41 9.80 22.19
C ALA A 268 5.34 8.71 21.97
N THR A 269 5.07 7.88 22.97
CA THR A 269 4.14 6.73 22.83
C THR A 269 3.02 6.74 23.86
N ALA A 270 1.92 6.08 23.52
CA ALA A 270 0.83 5.83 24.48
C ALA A 270 1.30 5.01 25.69
N TRP A 271 2.30 4.13 25.50
CA TRP A 271 2.90 3.37 26.58
C TRP A 271 3.62 4.28 27.58
N ASP A 272 4.36 5.30 27.11
CA ASP A 272 5.03 6.26 27.98
C ASP A 272 4.04 7.05 28.85
N ALA A 273 2.90 7.41 28.28
CA ALA A 273 1.84 8.18 28.94
C ALA A 273 1.05 7.39 29.98
N LEU A 274 0.74 6.11 29.72
CA LEU A 274 -0.16 5.30 30.56
C LEU A 274 0.57 4.31 31.46
N VAL A 275 1.75 3.83 31.05
CA VAL A 275 2.51 2.80 31.75
C VAL A 275 3.85 3.36 32.25
N GLY A 276 4.60 4.03 31.36
CA GLY A 276 5.94 4.56 31.57
C GLY A 276 6.05 5.68 32.62
N GLN A 277 7.03 6.58 32.47
CA GLN A 277 7.27 7.66 33.44
C GLN A 277 6.60 8.98 33.06
N GLY A 278 6.07 9.09 31.85
CA GLY A 278 5.49 10.30 31.30
C GLY A 278 5.77 10.42 29.81
N ALA A 279 4.86 11.07 29.10
CA ALA A 279 4.98 11.31 27.66
C ALA A 279 5.02 12.79 27.31
N ASN A 280 5.59 13.08 26.14
CA ASN A 280 5.43 14.36 25.44
C ASN A 280 4.01 14.47 24.83
N ASP A 281 3.74 15.57 24.13
CA ASP A 281 2.47 15.83 23.46
C ASP A 281 2.05 14.75 22.45
N GLU A 282 2.98 14.18 21.68
CA GLU A 282 2.71 13.08 20.75
C GLU A 282 2.24 11.81 21.47
N GLY A 283 2.99 11.36 22.48
CA GLY A 283 2.62 10.17 23.26
C GLY A 283 1.32 10.36 24.04
N LEU A 284 1.06 11.59 24.49
CA LEU A 284 -0.20 11.98 25.12
C LEU A 284 -1.39 11.94 24.13
N ALA A 285 -1.20 12.41 22.90
CA ALA A 285 -2.23 12.36 21.87
C ALA A 285 -2.56 10.93 21.44
N LEU A 286 -1.53 10.07 21.30
CA LEU A 286 -1.68 8.64 21.05
C LEU A 286 -2.41 7.94 22.21
N ALA A 287 -2.08 8.26 23.46
CA ALA A 287 -2.76 7.69 24.62
C ALA A 287 -4.24 8.07 24.67
N PHE A 288 -4.57 9.32 24.37
CA PHE A 288 -5.97 9.76 24.31
C PHE A 288 -6.72 9.03 23.19
N GLN A 289 -6.13 8.95 22.00
CA GLN A 289 -6.74 8.26 20.86
C GLN A 289 -6.99 6.78 21.17
N LEU A 290 -6.01 6.07 21.76
CA LEU A 290 -6.16 4.68 22.20
C LEU A 290 -7.38 4.47 23.11
N LEU A 291 -7.58 5.38 24.08
CA LEU A 291 -8.70 5.30 25.02
C LEU A 291 -10.03 5.67 24.35
N CYS A 292 -10.02 6.60 23.40
CA CYS A 292 -11.18 6.92 22.56
C CYS A 292 -11.61 5.72 21.72
N ASP A 293 -10.68 5.06 21.03
CA ASP A 293 -10.93 3.89 20.21
C ASP A 293 -11.54 2.76 21.05
N GLY A 294 -10.99 2.50 22.24
CA GLY A 294 -11.50 1.48 23.15
C GLY A 294 -12.91 1.76 23.70
N LEU A 295 -13.38 3.01 23.65
CA LEU A 295 -14.75 3.40 24.02
C LEU A 295 -15.70 3.56 22.82
N GLY A 296 -15.19 3.41 21.59
CA GLY A 296 -15.91 3.69 20.36
C GLY A 296 -16.23 5.19 20.19
N LEU A 297 -15.40 6.07 20.74
CA LEU A 297 -15.49 7.51 20.55
C LEU A 297 -14.82 7.87 19.22
N LYS A 298 -15.50 8.64 18.38
CA LYS A 298 -14.93 9.12 17.12
C LYS A 298 -13.95 10.24 17.41
N GLY A 299 -12.67 9.94 17.40
CA GLY A 299 -11.59 10.91 17.57
C GLY A 299 -10.53 10.76 16.49
N GLN A 300 -9.70 11.79 16.36
CA GLN A 300 -8.51 11.76 15.53
C GLN A 300 -7.38 12.55 16.20
N ILE A 301 -6.15 12.12 15.96
CA ILE A 301 -4.95 12.89 16.28
C ILE A 301 -4.82 14.01 15.26
N ILE A 302 -4.45 15.19 15.73
CA ILE A 302 -4.18 16.38 14.93
C ILE A 302 -2.70 16.70 15.04
N GLU A 303 -2.08 16.79 13.88
CA GLU A 303 -0.74 17.33 13.72
C GLU A 303 -0.86 18.80 13.36
N GLY A 304 -0.48 19.66 14.31
CA GLY A 304 -0.59 21.08 14.12
C GLY A 304 0.60 21.80 14.72
N THR A 305 0.36 23.03 15.11
CA THR A 305 1.33 23.81 15.86
C THR A 305 0.70 24.45 17.08
N LEU A 306 1.51 24.67 18.11
CA LEU A 306 1.19 25.51 19.26
C LEU A 306 2.23 26.64 19.30
N GLN A 307 1.78 27.87 19.12
CA GLN A 307 2.66 29.04 19.04
C GLN A 307 3.76 28.89 17.96
N GLY A 308 3.43 28.24 16.85
CA GLY A 308 4.33 28.01 15.72
C GLY A 308 5.33 26.87 15.90
N GLN A 309 5.30 26.14 17.01
CA GLN A 309 6.08 24.90 17.19
C GLN A 309 5.23 23.68 16.86
N PRO A 310 5.76 22.63 16.21
CA PRO A 310 5.04 21.38 15.98
C PRO A 310 4.44 20.86 17.28
N HIS A 311 3.17 20.46 17.23
CA HIS A 311 2.45 20.01 18.42
C HIS A 311 1.33 19.03 18.05
N PHE A 312 1.19 17.98 18.85
CA PHE A 312 0.15 16.97 18.71
C PHE A 312 -0.97 17.17 19.73
N PHE A 313 -2.21 17.06 19.27
CA PHE A 313 -3.41 17.12 20.10
C PHE A 313 -4.52 16.31 19.44
N ASN A 314 -5.72 16.28 20.00
CA ASN A 314 -6.82 15.48 19.46
C ASN A 314 -8.05 16.35 19.24
N GLN A 315 -8.88 15.89 18.31
CA GLN A 315 -10.30 16.24 18.31
C GLN A 315 -11.13 14.97 18.54
N VAL A 316 -12.30 15.14 19.13
CA VAL A 316 -13.22 14.04 19.44
C VAL A 316 -14.66 14.51 19.34
N ASP A 317 -15.54 13.61 18.89
CA ASP A 317 -16.98 13.84 18.93
C ASP A 317 -17.50 13.76 20.37
N ARG A 318 -18.18 14.83 20.79
CA ARG A 318 -18.95 14.91 22.01
C ARG A 318 -20.42 15.08 21.65
N ASN A 319 -21.12 13.96 21.45
CA ASN A 319 -22.56 13.93 21.18
C ASN A 319 -22.95 14.74 19.93
N GLY A 320 -22.19 14.59 18.84
CA GLY A 320 -22.41 15.32 17.58
C GLY A 320 -21.74 16.69 17.51
N GLN A 321 -20.97 17.08 18.52
CA GLN A 321 -20.16 18.31 18.49
C GLN A 321 -18.69 17.96 18.56
N THR A 322 -17.89 18.52 17.64
CA THR A 322 -16.43 18.40 17.70
C THR A 322 -15.89 19.23 18.85
N VAL A 323 -15.09 18.60 19.70
CA VAL A 323 -14.32 19.27 20.76
C VAL A 323 -12.86 18.88 20.66
N TRP A 324 -11.98 19.76 21.12
CA TRP A 324 -10.54 19.55 21.08
C TRP A 324 -10.01 19.20 22.46
N VAL A 325 -8.98 18.36 22.49
CA VAL A 325 -8.32 17.86 23.70
C VAL A 325 -6.82 17.94 23.50
N ASP A 326 -6.14 18.53 24.47
CA ASP A 326 -4.69 18.55 24.57
C ASP A 326 -4.31 18.21 26.03
N LEU A 327 -3.85 16.98 26.22
CA LEU A 327 -3.47 16.47 27.53
C LEU A 327 -2.14 17.06 28.04
N SER A 328 -1.31 17.62 27.15
CA SER A 328 -0.10 18.36 27.55
C SER A 328 -0.47 19.65 28.29
N ARG A 329 -1.65 20.22 27.97
CA ARG A 329 -2.18 21.43 28.57
C ARG A 329 -3.08 21.17 29.78
N SER A 330 -4.00 20.21 29.67
CA SER A 330 -4.88 19.83 30.78
C SER A 330 -5.52 18.48 30.56
N THR A 331 -5.40 17.60 31.55
CA THR A 331 -5.93 16.24 31.53
C THR A 331 -7.43 16.12 31.83
N GLY A 332 -8.19 17.22 31.94
CA GLY A 332 -9.62 17.17 32.31
C GLY A 332 -10.51 18.22 31.65
N LYS A 333 -10.06 18.82 30.54
CA LYS A 333 -10.80 19.88 29.84
C LYS A 333 -10.86 19.59 28.35
N THR A 334 -11.94 20.08 27.75
CA THR A 334 -12.11 20.14 26.31
C THR A 334 -12.28 21.60 25.89
N TRP A 335 -11.97 21.89 24.63
CA TRP A 335 -12.05 23.24 24.07
C TRP A 335 -12.84 23.24 22.76
N THR A 336 -13.24 24.43 22.35
CA THR A 336 -13.76 24.71 21.00
C THR A 336 -12.62 25.13 20.07
N ALA A 337 -12.82 25.07 18.75
CA ALA A 337 -11.84 25.55 17.77
C ALA A 337 -11.42 27.01 18.02
N ALA A 338 -12.37 27.89 18.32
CA ALA A 338 -12.09 29.30 18.61
C ALA A 338 -11.18 29.46 19.83
N GLN A 339 -11.41 28.71 20.90
CA GLN A 339 -10.54 28.72 22.09
C GLN A 339 -9.14 28.18 21.75
N MET A 340 -9.05 27.11 20.96
CA MET A 340 -7.75 26.59 20.51
C MET A 340 -7.00 27.66 19.70
N ALA A 341 -7.66 28.35 18.77
CA ALA A 341 -7.07 29.43 17.99
C ALA A 341 -6.58 30.59 18.87
N GLU A 342 -7.40 31.05 19.82
CA GLU A 342 -7.03 32.11 20.79
C GLU A 342 -5.83 31.71 21.66
N MET A 343 -5.66 30.41 21.93
CA MET A 343 -4.54 29.86 22.67
C MET A 343 -3.28 29.66 21.82
N GLY A 344 -3.34 29.92 20.52
CA GLY A 344 -2.23 29.84 19.57
C GLY A 344 -2.07 28.51 18.86
N TYR A 345 -3.09 27.66 18.83
CA TYR A 345 -3.09 26.42 18.05
C TYR A 345 -3.44 26.68 16.59
N GLN A 346 -2.76 25.99 15.68
CA GLN A 346 -3.04 26.00 14.24
C GLN A 346 -2.99 24.60 13.65
N TRP A 347 -3.88 24.29 12.69
CA TRP A 347 -3.94 23.01 11.98
C TRP A 347 -4.60 23.18 10.61
N THR A 348 -4.43 22.20 9.72
CA THR A 348 -4.73 22.29 8.28
C THR A 348 -6.22 22.47 7.94
N ASP A 349 -7.13 22.17 8.87
CA ASP A 349 -8.59 22.24 8.70
C ASP A 349 -9.26 23.32 9.59
N GLN A 350 -8.52 24.33 10.03
CA GLN A 350 -9.03 25.36 10.94
C GLN A 350 -10.07 26.31 10.27
N GLU A 351 -10.21 26.29 8.93
CA GLU A 351 -11.08 27.18 8.14
C GLU A 351 -12.12 26.48 7.24
N ALA A 352 -12.54 25.24 7.55
CA ALA A 352 -13.63 24.56 6.82
C ALA A 352 -15.03 24.80 7.41
#